data_AF-A0A3D5FW33-F1
#
_entry.id   AF-A0A3D5FW33-F1
#
_cell.length_a   1.000
_cell.length_b   1.000
_cell.length_c   1.000
_cell.angle_alpha   90.00
_cell.angle_beta   90.00
_cell.angle_gamma   90.00
#
_symmetry.space_group_name_H-M   'P 1'
#
loop_
_entity.id
_entity.type
_entity.pdbx_description
1 polymer ?
#
loop_
_entity_poly.entity_id
_entity_poly.type
_entity_poly.pdbx_seq_one_letter_code
_entity_poly.pdbx_strand_id
1 'polypeptide(L)'
;MSELIAGATEQMTSWPPFWSYAVLGLSAFLENVIPPVPGDTVVVFGAYLVGRGALDWQPVYAATSVGGTAGFMVMWYLGLTKGR
;
A
#
# COMPACT_ATOMS: atom_id res chain seq x y z
N MET A 1 17.93 -11.15 18.54
CA MET A 1 16.52 -10.91 18.13
C MET A 1 16.11 -9.46 18.39
N SER A 2 16.44 -8.88 19.55
CA SER A 2 16.29 -7.44 19.83
C SER A 2 17.10 -6.53 18.88
N GLU A 3 18.34 -6.89 18.54
CA GLU A 3 19.18 -6.08 17.63
C GLU A 3 18.70 -6.09 16.18
N LEU A 4 18.14 -7.21 15.71
CA LEU A 4 17.51 -7.29 14.38
C LEU A 4 16.24 -6.41 14.29
N ILE A 5 15.49 -6.32 15.40
CA ILE A 5 14.30 -5.47 15.49
C ILE A 5 14.71 -3.99 15.53
N ALA A 6 15.76 -3.65 16.28
CA ALA A 6 16.30 -2.29 16.35
C ALA A 6 16.84 -1.81 14.99
N GLY A 7 17.59 -2.67 14.28
CA GLY A 7 18.10 -2.36 12.94
C GLY A 7 17.00 -2.17 11.90
N ALA A 8 15.93 -2.98 11.97
CA ALA A 8 14.77 -2.81 11.10
C ALA A 8 14.01 -1.50 11.36
N THR A 9 13.85 -1.10 12.64
CA THR A 9 13.25 0.20 12.99
C THR A 9 14.12 1.38 12.57
N GLU A 10 15.44 1.32 12.72
CA GLU A 10 16.36 2.36 12.23
C GLU A 10 16.31 2.50 10.71
N GLN A 11 16.30 1.39 9.95
CA GLN A 11 16.18 1.42 8.49
C GLN A 11 14.82 1.96 8.03
N MET A 12 13.71 1.58 8.68
CA MET A 12 12.38 2.10 8.35
C MET A 12 12.25 3.59 8.69
N THR A 13 12.93 4.07 9.73
CA THR A 13 13.01 5.50 10.09
C THR A 13 13.96 6.27 9.15
N SER A 14 14.90 5.57 8.50
CA SER A 14 15.84 6.18 7.55
C SER A 14 15.22 6.50 6.19
N TRP A 15 14.13 5.83 5.82
CA TRP A 15 13.38 6.14 4.61
C TRP A 15 12.30 7.17 4.90
N PRO A 16 12.06 8.14 3.98
CA PRO A 16 10.91 9.02 4.10
C PRO A 16 9.62 8.18 4.21
N PRO A 17 8.82 8.32 5.29
CA PRO A 17 7.58 7.55 5.48
C PRO A 17 6.64 7.61 4.27
N PHE A 18 6.72 8.71 3.51
CA PHE A 18 6.06 8.92 2.24
C PHE A 18 6.21 7.75 1.25
N TRP A 19 7.40 7.17 1.08
CA TRP A 19 7.60 6.09 0.11
C TRP A 19 6.90 4.80 0.52
N SER A 20 6.86 4.50 1.81
CA SER A 20 6.11 3.36 2.36
C SER A 20 4.61 3.51 2.05
N TYR A 21 4.06 4.70 2.25
CA TYR A 21 2.65 4.98 1.92
C TYR A 21 2.40 4.96 0.42
N ALA A 22 3.32 5.49 -0.39
CA ALA A 22 3.20 5.48 -1.85
C ALA A 22 3.20 4.05 -2.41
N VAL A 23 4.06 3.15 -1.90
CA VAL A 23 4.09 1.75 -2.31
C VAL A 23 2.82 1.02 -1.91
N LEU A 24 2.30 1.24 -0.69
CA LEU A 24 1.02 0.67 -0.26
C LEU A 24 -0.13 1.09 -1.17
N GLY A 25 -0.23 2.39 -1.47
CA GLY A 25 -1.25 2.92 -2.39
C GLY A 25 -1.09 2.40 -3.82
N LEU A 26 0.14 2.32 -4.33
CA LEU A 26 0.42 1.77 -5.66
C LEU A 26 0.08 0.29 -5.74
N SER A 27 0.36 -0.49 -4.69
CA SER A 27 -0.01 -1.91 -4.65
C SER A 27 -1.53 -2.11 -4.68
N ALA A 28 -2.28 -1.33 -3.89
CA ALA A 28 -3.75 -1.37 -3.89
C ALA A 28 -4.34 -0.92 -5.24
N PHE A 29 -3.70 0.05 -5.89
CA PHE A 29 -4.06 0.45 -7.26
C PHE A 29 -3.81 -0.67 -8.26
N LEU A 30 -2.62 -1.26 -8.23
CA LEU A 30 -2.20 -2.27 -9.19
C LEU A 30 -2.97 -3.58 -9.08
N GLU A 31 -3.42 -3.98 -7.89
CA GLU A 31 -4.30 -5.17 -7.73
C GLU A 31 -5.58 -5.04 -8.55
N ASN A 32 -6.17 -3.84 -8.61
CA ASN A 32 -7.38 -3.59 -9.41
C ASN A 32 -7.10 -3.52 -10.93
N VAL A 33 -5.90 -3.07 -11.33
CA VAL A 33 -5.52 -2.88 -12.74
C VAL A 33 -4.84 -4.13 -13.33
N ILE A 34 -4.13 -4.89 -12.52
CA ILE A 34 -3.36 -6.07 -12.88
C ILE A 34 -3.62 -7.10 -11.75
N PRO A 35 -4.69 -7.90 -11.86
CA PRO A 35 -5.14 -8.84 -10.81
C PRO A 35 -4.07 -9.78 -10.23
N PRO A 36 -2.99 -10.17 -10.95
CA PRO A 36 -1.91 -10.96 -10.36
C PRO A 36 -1.17 -10.31 -9.18
N VAL A 37 -1.36 -9.02 -8.92
CA VAL A 37 -0.68 -8.30 -7.83
C VAL A 37 -1.41 -8.54 -6.49
N PRO A 38 -0.74 -9.06 -5.45
CA PRO A 38 -1.36 -9.38 -4.17
C PRO A 38 -1.53 -8.13 -3.28
N GLY A 39 -2.44 -7.23 -3.65
CA GLY A 39 -2.65 -5.96 -2.95
C GLY A 39 -3.17 -6.13 -1.53
N ASP A 40 -4.13 -7.03 -1.29
CA ASP A 40 -4.65 -7.33 0.05
C ASP A 40 -3.55 -7.76 1.03
N THR A 41 -2.56 -8.53 0.56
CA THR A 41 -1.44 -8.98 1.38
C THR A 41 -0.54 -7.80 1.78
N VAL A 42 -0.34 -6.85 0.87
CA VAL A 42 0.44 -5.64 1.10
C VAL A 42 -0.28 -4.69 2.07
N VAL A 43 -1.61 -4.58 1.99
CA VAL A 43 -2.41 -3.83 2.97
C VAL A 43 -2.32 -4.44 4.36
N VAL A 44 -2.46 -5.77 4.48
CA VAL A 44 -2.31 -6.49 5.77
C VAL A 44 -0.90 -6.27 6.35
N PHE A 45 0.13 -6.30 5.51
CA PHE A 45 1.49 -5.98 5.93
C PHE A 45 1.63 -4.53 6.42
N GLY A 46 1.00 -3.56 5.75
CA GLY A 46 0.92 -2.18 6.21
C GLY A 46 0.25 -2.05 7.58
N ALA A 47 -0.87 -2.75 7.80
CA ALA A 47 -1.56 -2.77 9.09
C ALA A 47 -0.71 -3.42 10.19
N TYR A 48 0.07 -4.46 9.87
CA TYR A 48 1.05 -5.04 10.80
C TYR A 48 2.10 -4.00 11.21
N LEU A 49 2.65 -3.24 10.26
CA LEU A 49 3.64 -2.18 10.56
C LEU A 49 3.05 -1.06 11.44
N VAL A 50 1.78 -0.72 11.24
CA VAL A 50 1.03 0.20 12.11
C VAL A 50 0.94 -0.35 13.54
N GLY A 51 0.56 -1.62 13.70
CA GLY A 51 0.51 -2.28 15.02
C GLY A 51 1.86 -2.38 15.73
N ARG A 52 2.97 -2.25 14.98
CA ARG A 52 4.34 -2.21 15.50
C ARG A 52 4.86 -0.80 15.78
N GLY A 53 4.06 0.24 15.50
CA GLY A 53 4.45 1.65 15.67
C GLY A 53 5.42 2.17 14.61
N ALA A 54 5.61 1.44 13.49
CA ALA A 54 6.53 1.83 12.42
C ALA A 54 5.88 2.74 11.37
N LEU A 55 4.55 2.72 11.26
CA LEU A 55 3.76 3.57 10.37
C LEU A 55 2.54 4.11 11.13
N ASP A 56 2.04 5.27 10.72
CA ASP A 56 0.80 5.82 11.24
C ASP A 56 -0.40 5.20 10.50
N TRP A 57 -1.49 4.92 11.24
CA TRP A 57 -2.66 4.26 10.65
C TRP A 57 -3.40 5.14 9.63
N GLN A 58 -3.43 6.45 9.84
CA GLN A 58 -4.15 7.41 8.98
C GLN A 58 -3.61 7.42 7.55
N PRO A 59 -2.29 7.64 7.30
CA PRO A 59 -1.75 7.63 5.94
C PRO A 59 -1.79 6.25 5.30
N VAL A 60 -1.66 5.15 6.06
CA VAL A 60 -1.85 3.79 5.53
C VAL A 60 -3.29 3.63 5.02
N TYR A 61 -4.28 3.95 5.85
CA TYR A 61 -5.69 3.87 5.48
C TYR A 61 -6.02 4.75 4.27
N ALA A 62 -5.54 5.99 4.24
CA ALA A 62 -5.77 6.92 3.15
C ALA A 62 -5.12 6.42 1.84
N ALA A 63 -3.86 5.98 1.89
CA ALA A 63 -3.13 5.54 0.71
C ALA A 63 -3.75 4.29 0.07
N THR A 64 -4.12 3.29 0.88
CA THR A 64 -4.72 2.05 0.37
C THR A 64 -6.14 2.28 -0.15
N SER A 65 -6.95 3.09 0.53
CA SER A 65 -8.31 3.43 0.09
C SER A 65 -8.32 4.24 -1.21
N VAL A 66 -7.46 5.26 -1.31
CA VAL A 66 -7.34 6.08 -2.52
C VAL A 66 -6.75 5.27 -3.67
N GLY A 67 -5.69 4.48 -3.41
CA GLY A 67 -5.07 3.61 -4.39
C GLY A 67 -6.06 2.61 -4.99
N GLY A 68 -6.77 1.86 -4.14
CA GLY A 68 -7.77 0.89 -4.57
C GLY A 68 -8.91 1.51 -5.36
N THR A 69 -9.47 2.63 -4.86
CA THR A 69 -10.55 3.35 -5.56
C THR A 69 -10.08 3.86 -6.93
N ALA A 70 -8.89 4.44 -7.01
CA ALA A 70 -8.33 4.91 -8.26
C ALA A 70 -8.09 3.76 -9.25
N GLY A 71 -7.58 2.62 -8.80
CA GLY A 71 -7.36 1.44 -9.64
C GLY A 71 -8.66 0.89 -10.20
N PHE A 72 -9.69 0.79 -9.37
CA PHE A 72 -11.04 0.41 -9.79
C PHE A 72 -11.62 1.40 -10.82
N MET A 73 -11.52 2.70 -10.58
CA MET A 73 -12.03 3.73 -11.49
C MET A 73 -11.32 3.70 -12.86
N VAL A 74 -10.02 3.42 -12.88
CA VAL A 74 -9.26 3.23 -14.12
C VAL A 74 -9.81 2.05 -14.92
N MET A 75 -10.01 0.90 -14.28
CA MET A 75 -10.57 -0.26 -14.96
C MET A 75 -12.02 -0.06 -15.40
N TRP A 76 -12.83 0.59 -14.59
CA TRP A 76 -14.19 0.98 -14.95
C TRP A 76 -14.21 1.87 -16.21
N TYR A 77 -13.35 2.88 -16.27
CA TYR A 77 -13.23 3.77 -17.44
C TYR A 77 -12.71 3.04 -18.69
N LEU A 78 -11.74 2.13 -18.52
CA LEU A 78 -11.26 1.29 -19.63
C LEU A 78 -12.35 0.36 -20.15
N GLY A 79 -13.14 -0.25 -19.27
CA GLY A 79 -14.31 -1.04 -19.65
C GLY A 79 -15.36 -0.22 -20.42
N LEU A 80 -15.63 1.01 -19.99
CA LEU A 80 -16.54 1.92 -20.68
C LEU A 80 -16.07 2.31 -22.09
N THR A 81 -14.77 2.54 -22.27
CA THR A 81 -14.22 3.08 -23.53
C THR A 81 -13.81 2.00 -24.52
N LYS A 82 -13.29 0.86 -24.04
CA LYS A 82 -12.69 -0.21 -24.86
C LYS A 82 -13.40 -1.55 -24.77
N GLY A 83 -14.47 -1.66 -23.98
CA GLY A 83 -15.23 -2.92 -23.81
C GLY A 83 -16.24 -3.25 -24.91
N ARG A 84 -16.17 -2.58 -26.08
CA ARG A 84 -17.02 -2.85 -27.25
C ARG A 84 -16.25 -3.59 -28.32
#